data_AF-A0A0B4E1U9-F1
#
_entry.id   AF-A0A0B4E1U9-F1
#
_cell.length_a   1.000
_cell.length_b   1.000
_cell.length_c   1.000
_cell.angle_alpha   90.00
_cell.angle_beta   90.00
_cell.angle_gamma   90.00
#
_symmetry.space_group_name_H-M   'P 1'
#
loop_
_entity.id
_entity.type
_entity.pdbx_description
1 polymer ?
#
loop_
_entity_poly.entity_id
_entity_poly.type
_entity_poly.pdbx_seq_one_letter_code
_entity_poly.pdbx_strand_id
1 'polypeptide(L)'
;EVQAGGQDWKLQAPAKIERLADGKLTFAAHCWVSGAASLCGEDQRLMPEPKLRYHLKQFPIDSLAAFLPKDFAWQGKLNADVQLDLPGSGPKGVVSVDASGGTLRVKDKDQWLDFPYDTLKLETTLNPKRID
;
A
#
# COMPACT_ATOMS: atom_id res chain seq x y z
N GLU A 1 -9.12 -13.76 -7.38
CA GLU A 1 -9.27 -12.37 -7.80
C GLU A 1 -9.79 -11.58 -6.61
N VAL A 2 -9.27 -10.36 -6.40
CA VAL A 2 -9.75 -9.45 -5.35
C VAL A 2 -10.14 -8.15 -6.01
N GLN A 3 -11.41 -7.75 -5.84
CA GLN A 3 -11.92 -6.48 -6.31
C GLN A 3 -11.99 -5.51 -5.15
N ALA A 4 -11.24 -4.41 -5.23
CA ALA A 4 -11.19 -3.40 -4.20
C ALA A 4 -11.19 -2.01 -4.84
N GLY A 5 -12.23 -1.23 -4.60
CA GLY A 5 -12.22 0.17 -5.03
C GLY A 5 -12.10 0.42 -6.52
N GLY A 6 -12.72 -0.44 -7.35
CA GLY A 6 -12.59 -0.38 -8.80
C GLY A 6 -11.29 -0.97 -9.35
N GLN A 7 -10.45 -1.56 -8.50
CA GLN A 7 -9.22 -2.25 -8.91
C GLN A 7 -9.44 -3.75 -8.91
N ASP A 8 -8.95 -4.42 -9.96
CA ASP A 8 -8.97 -5.87 -10.12
C ASP A 8 -7.56 -6.43 -9.88
N TRP A 9 -7.34 -7.00 -8.69
CA TRP A 9 -6.08 -7.59 -8.30
C TRP A 9 -6.08 -9.10 -8.51
N LYS A 10 -5.09 -9.57 -9.28
CA LYS A 10 -4.90 -11.00 -9.58
C LYS A 10 -3.59 -11.48 -9.03
N LEU A 11 -3.64 -12.61 -8.35
CA LEU A 11 -2.45 -13.28 -7.87
C LEU A 11 -1.68 -13.82 -9.09
N GLN A 12 -0.41 -13.43 -9.23
CA GLN A 12 0.42 -13.78 -10.38
C GLN A 12 0.75 -15.27 -10.44
N ALA A 13 0.92 -15.91 -9.28
CA ALA A 13 1.17 -17.33 -9.15
C ALA A 13 0.58 -17.85 -7.82
N PRO A 14 0.15 -19.12 -7.73
CA PRO A 14 -0.29 -19.70 -6.47
C PRO A 14 0.76 -19.52 -5.37
N ALA A 15 0.31 -19.10 -4.19
CA ALA A 15 1.18 -18.86 -3.05
C ALA A 15 0.70 -19.67 -1.85
N LYS A 16 1.66 -20.28 -1.14
CA LYS A 16 1.37 -21.18 -0.02
C LYS A 16 0.94 -20.38 1.20
N ILE A 17 -0.21 -20.73 1.77
CA ILE A 17 -0.64 -20.31 3.10
C ILE A 17 -0.58 -21.54 4.00
N GLU A 18 0.14 -21.46 5.10
CA GLU A 18 0.39 -22.61 5.97
C GLU A 18 0.09 -22.29 7.43
N ARG A 19 -0.64 -23.19 8.08
CA ARG A 19 -0.86 -23.17 9.53
C ARG A 19 -0.02 -24.27 10.17
N LEU A 20 0.93 -23.88 11.02
CA LEU A 20 1.82 -24.78 11.73
C LEU A 20 1.19 -25.27 13.05
N ALA A 21 1.71 -26.37 13.59
CA ALA A 21 1.24 -26.97 14.84
C ALA A 21 1.36 -26.03 16.05
N ASP A 22 2.34 -25.12 16.03
CA ASP A 22 2.56 -24.09 17.05
C ASP A 22 1.60 -22.89 16.91
N GLY A 23 0.63 -22.96 15.98
CA GLY A 23 -0.36 -21.92 15.75
C GLY A 23 0.10 -20.79 14.83
N LYS A 24 1.33 -20.84 14.30
CA LYS A 24 1.78 -19.85 13.30
C LYS A 24 1.00 -20.01 12.00
N LEU A 25 0.60 -18.87 11.42
CA LEU A 25 0.07 -18.77 10.07
C LEU A 25 1.09 -18.01 9.23
N THR A 26 1.57 -18.62 8.15
CA THR A 26 2.51 -18.00 7.21
C THR A 26 1.87 -17.85 5.84
N PHE A 27 2.34 -16.86 5.09
CA PHE A 27 2.01 -16.66 3.69
C PHE A 27 3.31 -16.48 2.93
N ALA A 28 3.60 -17.43 2.04
CA ALA A 28 4.81 -17.39 1.24
C ALA A 28 4.86 -16.15 0.33
N ALA A 29 6.05 -15.82 -0.14
CA ALA A 29 6.25 -14.75 -1.10
C ALA A 29 5.27 -14.84 -2.27
N HIS A 30 4.65 -13.70 -2.61
CA HIS A 30 3.56 -13.65 -3.56
C HIS A 30 3.43 -12.26 -4.17
N CYS A 31 2.89 -12.17 -5.39
CA CYS A 31 2.64 -10.90 -6.05
C CYS A 31 1.21 -10.84 -6.58
N TRP A 32 0.53 -9.75 -6.27
CA TRP A 32 -0.73 -9.35 -6.89
C TRP A 32 -0.46 -8.31 -7.97
N VAL A 33 -1.13 -8.41 -9.10
CA VAL A 33 -1.03 -7.46 -10.21
C VAL A 33 -2.39 -6.86 -10.54
N SER A 34 -2.38 -5.58 -10.88
CA SER A 34 -3.55 -4.83 -11.37
C SER A 34 -3.08 -3.80 -12.40
N GLY A 35 -3.33 -4.07 -13.67
CA GLY A 35 -2.76 -3.29 -14.77
C GLY A 35 -1.23 -3.25 -14.70
N ALA A 36 -0.65 -2.05 -14.60
CA ALA A 36 0.79 -1.84 -14.44
C ALA A 36 1.28 -1.95 -12.98
N ALA A 37 0.37 -2.02 -12.00
CA ALA A 37 0.70 -2.04 -10.59
C ALA A 37 1.05 -3.46 -10.12
N SER A 38 2.00 -3.57 -9.19
CA SER A 38 2.31 -4.81 -8.48
C SER A 38 2.35 -4.57 -6.97
N LEU A 39 1.68 -5.44 -6.21
CA LEU A 39 1.79 -5.52 -4.75
C LEU A 39 2.40 -6.88 -4.40
N CYS A 40 3.68 -6.88 -4.06
CA CYS A 40 4.44 -8.08 -3.75
C CYS A 40 4.74 -8.17 -2.26
N GLY A 41 4.43 -9.31 -1.66
CA GLY A 41 4.85 -9.69 -0.32
C GLY A 41 6.06 -10.62 -0.36
N GLU A 42 6.99 -10.45 0.57
CA GLU A 42 8.01 -11.48 0.85
C GLU A 42 7.39 -12.66 1.64
N ASP A 43 8.20 -13.55 2.21
CA ASP A 43 7.69 -14.54 3.16
C ASP A 43 7.19 -13.85 4.44
N GLN A 44 5.92 -14.04 4.76
CA GLN A 44 5.25 -13.34 5.85
C GLN A 44 4.80 -14.28 6.95
N ARG A 45 4.82 -13.77 8.19
CA ARG A 45 4.04 -14.32 9.29
C ARG A 45 2.76 -13.51 9.38
N LEU A 46 1.61 -14.15 9.22
CA LEU A 46 0.30 -13.53 9.42
C LEU A 46 -0.16 -13.64 10.87
N MET A 47 0.17 -14.74 11.55
CA MET A 47 -0.16 -14.94 12.97
C MET A 47 0.87 -15.85 13.66
N PRO A 48 1.02 -15.74 15.00
CA PRO A 48 0.76 -14.54 15.80
C PRO A 48 1.80 -13.45 15.48
N GLU A 49 1.58 -12.24 15.98
CA GLU A 49 2.50 -11.08 15.83
C GLU A 49 2.98 -10.87 14.38
N PRO A 50 2.09 -10.41 13.49
CA PRO A 50 2.37 -10.40 12.06
C PRO A 50 3.70 -9.71 11.71
N LYS A 51 4.42 -10.29 10.75
CA LYS A 51 5.59 -9.68 10.11
C LYS A 51 5.26 -9.48 8.65
N LEU A 52 5.02 -8.23 8.28
CA LEU A 52 4.58 -7.84 6.95
C LEU A 52 5.74 -7.14 6.23
N ARG A 53 5.98 -7.57 4.99
CA ARG A 53 6.99 -7.04 4.09
C ARG A 53 6.32 -6.91 2.74
N TYR A 54 5.94 -5.70 2.36
CA TYR A 54 5.22 -5.43 1.12
C TYR A 54 5.89 -4.34 0.30
N HIS A 55 5.87 -4.54 -1.00
CA HIS A 55 6.35 -3.60 -1.99
C HIS A 55 5.22 -3.33 -2.98
N LEU A 56 4.73 -2.09 -3.00
CA LEU A 56 3.83 -1.59 -4.01
C LEU A 56 4.67 -0.84 -5.05
N LYS A 57 4.53 -1.19 -6.33
CA LYS A 57 5.20 -0.51 -7.43
C LYS A 57 4.23 -0.09 -8.51
N GLN A 58 4.49 1.09 -9.10
CA GLN A 58 3.79 1.62 -10.27
C GLN A 58 2.26 1.69 -10.11
N PHE A 59 1.76 1.95 -8.90
CA PHE A 59 0.32 2.03 -8.65
C PHE A 59 -0.27 3.34 -9.19
N PRO A 60 -1.25 3.29 -10.11
CA PRO A 60 -1.86 4.48 -10.70
C PRO A 60 -2.75 5.17 -9.66
N ILE A 61 -2.36 6.35 -9.19
CA ILE A 61 -3.07 7.06 -8.11
C ILE A 61 -4.49 7.45 -8.53
N ASP A 62 -4.69 7.74 -9.81
CA ASP A 62 -5.99 8.08 -10.40
C ASP A 62 -7.01 6.93 -10.29
N SER A 63 -6.56 5.68 -10.12
CA SER A 63 -7.45 4.56 -9.79
C SER A 63 -8.17 4.71 -8.44
N LEU A 64 -7.71 5.62 -7.57
CA LEU A 64 -8.36 5.95 -6.30
C LEU A 64 -9.49 6.98 -6.45
N ALA A 65 -9.80 7.46 -7.65
CA ALA A 65 -10.77 8.54 -7.87
C ALA A 65 -12.13 8.30 -7.18
N ALA A 66 -12.59 7.06 -7.08
CA ALA A 66 -13.85 6.71 -6.40
C ALA A 66 -13.83 6.99 -4.88
N PHE A 67 -12.65 7.13 -4.28
CA PHE A 67 -12.45 7.43 -2.86
C PHE A 67 -12.08 8.89 -2.60
N LEU A 68 -11.86 9.68 -3.65
CA LEU A 68 -11.47 11.07 -3.55
C LEU A 68 -12.70 11.99 -3.61
N PRO A 69 -12.60 13.22 -3.06
CA PRO A 69 -13.61 14.25 -3.29
C PRO A 69 -13.88 14.48 -4.78
N LYS A 70 -15.12 14.79 -5.16
CA LYS A 70 -15.52 14.93 -6.59
C LYS A 70 -14.83 16.10 -7.30
N ASP A 71 -14.38 17.07 -6.53
CA ASP A 71 -13.67 18.29 -6.92
C ASP A 71 -12.16 18.15 -6.80
N PHE A 72 -11.65 16.95 -6.57
CA PHE A 72 -10.23 16.64 -6.46
C PHE A 72 -9.88 15.45 -7.34
N ALA A 73 -8.78 15.56 -8.08
CA ALA A 73 -8.18 14.42 -8.76
C ALA A 73 -6.67 14.43 -8.53
N TRP A 74 -6.10 13.23 -8.42
CA TRP A 74 -4.67 13.09 -8.20
C TRP A 74 -4.10 12.14 -9.26
N GLN A 75 -3.26 12.70 -10.12
CA GLN A 75 -2.61 11.98 -11.19
C GLN A 75 -1.16 11.71 -10.83
N GLY A 76 -0.69 10.51 -11.13
CA GLY A 76 0.68 10.11 -10.87
C GLY A 76 0.78 8.63 -10.54
N LYS A 77 1.97 8.23 -10.06
CA LYS A 77 2.26 6.87 -9.65
C LYS A 77 2.70 6.83 -8.20
N LEU A 78 2.21 5.85 -7.47
CA LEU A 78 2.58 5.56 -6.11
C LEU A 78 3.50 4.34 -6.07
N ASN A 79 4.60 4.47 -5.35
CA ASN A 79 5.38 3.33 -4.89
C ASN A 79 5.40 3.35 -3.36
N ALA A 80 5.40 2.18 -2.74
CA ALA A 80 5.47 2.09 -1.29
C ALA A 80 6.26 0.85 -0.87
N ASP A 81 6.94 0.96 0.26
CA ASP A 81 7.63 -0.14 0.90
C ASP A 81 7.20 -0.16 2.38
N VAL A 82 6.66 -1.30 2.81
CA VAL A 82 6.12 -1.53 4.16
C VAL A 82 6.93 -2.62 4.82
N GLN A 83 7.58 -2.29 5.92
CA GLN A 83 8.32 -3.22 6.76
C GLN A 83 7.80 -3.11 8.18
N LEU A 84 6.85 -3.96 8.56
CA LEU A 84 6.18 -3.89 9.86
C LEU A 84 6.24 -5.22 10.62
N ASP A 85 6.59 -5.12 11.89
CA ASP A 85 6.34 -6.14 12.89
C ASP A 85 5.20 -5.64 13.78
N LEU A 86 4.20 -6.48 14.03
CA LEU A 86 2.97 -6.13 14.74
C LEU A 86 2.84 -6.93 16.05
N PRO A 87 3.73 -6.74 17.04
CA PRO A 87 3.60 -7.36 18.36
C PRO A 87 2.42 -6.76 19.14
N GLY A 88 2.03 -7.43 20.23
CA GLY A 88 0.95 -6.93 21.12
C GLY A 88 1.22 -5.57 21.76
N SER A 89 2.46 -5.06 21.74
CA SER A 89 2.82 -3.71 22.19
C SER A 89 2.49 -2.61 21.17
N GLY A 90 2.15 -2.95 19.94
CA GLY A 90 1.87 -2.01 18.85
C GLY A 90 2.85 -2.16 17.68
N PRO A 91 2.56 -1.50 16.53
CA PRO A 91 3.35 -1.63 15.31
C PRO A 91 4.76 -1.08 15.48
N LYS A 92 5.76 -1.83 14.99
CA LYS A 92 7.16 -1.44 14.92
C LYS A 92 7.67 -1.61 13.50
N GLY A 93 8.36 -0.59 12.96
CA GLY A 93 9.03 -0.70 11.67
C GLY A 93 8.94 0.58 10.86
N VAL A 94 9.02 0.46 9.54
CA VAL A 94 9.07 1.60 8.62
C VAL A 94 8.00 1.46 7.55
N VAL A 95 7.38 2.58 7.21
CA VAL A 95 6.52 2.74 6.04
C VAL A 95 7.09 3.88 5.21
N SER A 96 7.36 3.61 3.94
CA SER A 96 7.76 4.63 2.98
C SER A 96 6.77 4.65 1.82
N VAL A 97 6.46 5.85 1.35
CA VAL A 97 5.55 6.11 0.24
C VAL A 97 6.17 7.20 -0.62
N ASP A 98 6.22 6.97 -1.93
CA ASP A 98 6.74 7.89 -2.93
C ASP A 98 5.70 8.09 -4.03
N ALA A 99 5.18 9.31 -4.12
CA ALA A 99 4.24 9.75 -5.13
C ALA A 99 4.82 10.85 -6.04
N SER A 100 6.15 10.92 -6.17
CA SER A 100 6.86 11.97 -6.90
C SER A 100 6.49 12.04 -8.39
N GLY A 101 6.59 13.23 -8.97
CA GLY A 101 6.26 13.50 -10.38
C GLY A 101 4.77 13.39 -10.67
N GLY A 102 3.93 13.99 -9.83
CA GLY A 102 2.47 13.94 -9.95
C GLY A 102 1.83 15.32 -10.14
N THR A 103 0.52 15.30 -10.32
CA THR A 103 -0.30 16.52 -10.46
C THR A 103 -1.52 16.40 -9.56
N LEU A 104 -1.67 17.35 -8.65
CA LEU A 104 -2.90 17.55 -7.91
C LEU A 104 -3.82 18.42 -8.76
N ARG A 105 -5.07 18.04 -8.92
CA ARG A 105 -6.07 18.79 -9.67
C ARG A 105 -7.20 19.15 -8.73
N VAL A 106 -7.57 20.42 -8.69
CA VAL A 106 -8.65 20.92 -7.86
C VAL A 106 -9.65 21.65 -8.75
N LYS A 107 -10.93 21.41 -8.55
CA LYS A 107 -12.00 22.07 -9.29
C LYS A 107 -12.44 23.33 -8.55
N ASP A 108 -12.16 24.51 -9.13
CA ASP A 108 -12.63 25.82 -8.65
C ASP A 108 -13.59 26.44 -9.68
N LYS A 109 -14.80 26.82 -9.25
CA LYS A 109 -15.84 27.43 -10.11
C LYS A 109 -16.03 26.73 -11.47
N ASP A 110 -16.14 25.41 -11.43
CA ASP A 110 -16.25 24.54 -12.60
C ASP A 110 -15.02 24.40 -13.52
N GLN A 111 -13.91 25.05 -13.17
CA GLN A 111 -12.63 24.91 -13.86
C GLN A 111 -11.68 24.01 -13.06
N TRP A 112 -11.02 23.07 -13.74
CA TRP A 112 -9.91 22.32 -13.15
C TRP A 112 -8.64 23.16 -13.18
N LEU A 113 -8.00 23.25 -12.02
CA LEU A 113 -6.69 23.85 -11.81
C LEU A 113 -5.68 22.75 -11.54
N ASP A 114 -4.58 22.76 -12.29
CA ASP A 114 -3.54 21.75 -12.20
C ASP A 114 -2.35 22.30 -11.40
N PHE A 115 -1.95 21.56 -10.36
CA PHE A 115 -0.83 21.83 -9.48
C PHE A 115 0.19 20.69 -9.61
N PRO A 116 1.09 20.75 -10.62
CA PRO A 116 2.16 19.78 -10.76
C PRO A 116 3.15 19.90 -9.61
N TYR A 117 3.74 18.78 -9.19
CA TYR A 117 4.77 18.75 -8.17
C TYR A 117 5.84 17.71 -8.51
N ASP A 118 7.08 18.02 -8.13
CA ASP A 118 8.21 17.13 -8.42
C ASP A 118 8.34 16.02 -7.38
N THR A 119 8.20 16.34 -6.09
CA THR A 119 8.45 15.39 -5.00
C THR A 119 7.33 15.42 -3.97
N LEU A 120 6.78 14.24 -3.68
CA LEU A 120 5.89 14.01 -2.54
C LEU A 120 6.22 12.65 -1.95
N LYS A 121 6.89 12.66 -0.78
CA LYS A 121 7.35 11.46 -0.10
C LYS A 121 6.96 11.49 1.36
N LEU A 122 6.60 10.33 1.87
CA LEU A 122 6.38 10.09 3.29
C LEU A 122 7.30 8.96 3.72
N GLU A 123 8.07 9.19 4.77
CA GLU A 123 8.79 8.13 5.48
C GLU A 123 8.41 8.21 6.94
N THR A 124 7.96 7.10 7.51
CA THR A 124 7.49 7.02 8.88
C THR A 124 8.14 5.84 9.56
N THR A 125 8.77 6.11 10.70
CA THR A 125 9.22 5.06 11.62
C THR A 125 8.18 4.89 12.72
N LEU A 126 7.57 3.71 12.79
CA LEU A 126 6.66 3.30 13.85
C LEU A 126 7.48 2.66 14.97
N ASN A 127 7.35 3.21 16.18
CA ASN A 127 7.91 2.62 17.39
C ASN A 127 6.81 2.61 18.45
N PRO A 128 6.46 1.44 18.99
CA PRO A 128 5.44 1.36 20.02
C PRO A 128 5.99 2.02 21.29
N LYS A 129 5.51 3.23 21.60
CA LYS A 129 5.65 3.84 22.91
C LYS A 129 4.33 3.64 23.64
N ARG A 130 4.35 2.90 24.76
CA ARG A 130 3.28 3.03 25.74
C ARG A 130 3.34 4.47 26.25
N ILE A 131 2.22 5.16 26.19
CA ILE A 131 2.00 6.34 27.02
C ILE A 131 1.31 5.79 28.26
N ASP A 132 2.08 5.68 29.33
CA ASP A 132 1.65 5.36 30.69
C ASP A 132 0.88 6.51 31.35
#